data_AF-A0A7K0IBM9-F1
#
_entry.id   AF-A0A7K0IBM9-F1
#
_cell.length_a   1.000
_cell.length_b   1.000
_cell.length_c   1.000
_cell.angle_alpha   90.00
_cell.angle_beta   90.00
_cell.angle_gamma   90.00
#
_symmetry.space_group_name_H-M   'P 1'
#
loop_
_entity.id
_entity.type
_entity.pdbx_description
1 polymer ?
#
loop_
_entity_poly.entity_id
_entity_poly.type
_entity_poly.pdbx_seq_one_letter_code
_entity_poly.pdbx_strand_id
1 'polypeptide(L)'
;GGAGGMLAMSVADAGPGFSPEALERACERFYQGDPARTARGHRGLGLHVAAQAAARHGGSVELANRDAADGGACVTLRFPLG
;
A
#
# COMPACT_ATOMS: atom_id res chain seq x y z
N GLY A 1 -29.81 -13.11 2.70
CA GLY A 1 -28.54 -12.52 3.14
C GLY A 1 -27.50 -12.82 2.09
N GLY A 2 -27.19 -11.85 1.23
CA GLY A 2 -26.09 -11.99 0.27
C GLY A 2 -24.83 -11.45 0.91
N ALA A 3 -23.73 -12.20 0.83
CA ALA A 3 -22.42 -11.61 1.12
C ALA A 3 -22.22 -10.47 0.11
N GLY A 4 -22.11 -9.23 0.60
CA GLY A 4 -21.77 -8.08 -0.24
C GLY A 4 -20.47 -8.37 -1.00
N GLY A 5 -20.39 -7.92 -2.25
CA GLY A 5 -19.18 -8.09 -3.05
C GLY A 5 -17.99 -7.32 -2.44
N MET A 6 -16.78 -7.57 -2.93
CA MET A 6 -15.60 -6.78 -2.57
C MET A 6 -14.98 -6.21 -3.85
N LEU A 7 -14.71 -4.91 -3.87
CA LEU A 7 -13.90 -4.25 -4.89
C LEU A 7 -12.44 -4.29 -4.45
N ALA A 8 -11.56 -4.81 -5.31
CA ALA A 8 -10.11 -4.75 -5.14
C ALA A 8 -9.50 -3.87 -6.23
N MET A 9 -8.63 -2.94 -5.84
CA MET A 9 -7.85 -2.11 -6.76
C MET A 9 -6.37 -2.24 -6.41
N SER A 10 -5.55 -2.59 -7.40
CA SER A 10 -4.12 -2.81 -7.20
C SER A 10 -3.31 -1.86 -8.08
N VAL A 11 -2.26 -1.29 -7.49
CA VAL A 11 -1.26 -0.48 -8.19
C VAL A 11 0.08 -1.19 -8.08
N ALA A 12 0.65 -1.55 -9.22
CA ALA A 12 1.93 -2.23 -9.31
C ALA A 12 2.97 -1.34 -9.99
N ASP A 13 4.20 -1.37 -9.49
CA ASP A 13 5.36 -0.79 -10.14
C ASP A 13 6.38 -1.85 -10.55
N ALA A 14 7.48 -1.41 -11.16
CA ALA A 14 8.65 -2.22 -11.53
C ALA A 14 9.92 -1.71 -10.82
N GLY A 15 9.75 -1.11 -9.63
CA GLY A 15 10.85 -0.63 -8.81
C GLY A 15 11.54 -1.77 -8.04
N PRO A 16 12.35 -1.45 -7.02
CA PRO A 16 13.00 -2.47 -6.19
C PRO A 16 12.06 -3.10 -5.14
N GLY A 17 10.79 -2.69 -5.07
CA GLY A 17 9.82 -3.15 -4.07
C GLY A 17 9.97 -2.47 -2.69
N PHE A 18 9.29 -3.05 -1.71
CA PHE A 18 9.35 -2.71 -0.29
C PHE A 18 10.42 -3.54 0.43
N SER A 19 11.09 -2.95 1.42
CA SER A 19 11.85 -3.71 2.41
C SER A 19 10.90 -4.49 3.33
N PRO A 20 11.37 -5.53 4.04
CA PRO A 20 10.56 -6.22 5.04
C PRO A 20 9.93 -5.28 6.07
N GLU A 21 10.70 -4.30 6.56
CA GLU A 21 10.19 -3.28 7.48
C GLU A 21 9.11 -2.40 6.82
N ALA A 22 9.29 -2.02 5.55
CA ALA A 22 8.30 -1.20 4.86
C ALA A 22 6.99 -1.95 4.62
N LEU A 23 7.01 -3.27 4.42
CA LEU A 23 5.79 -4.08 4.31
C LEU A 23 4.93 -3.98 5.59
N GLU A 24 5.57 -3.86 6.75
CA GLU A 24 4.88 -3.75 8.05
C GLU A 24 4.50 -2.31 8.39
N ARG A 25 5.37 -1.34 8.04
CA ARG A 25 5.32 0.01 8.60
C ARG A 25 5.00 1.12 7.61
N ALA A 26 4.94 0.87 6.30
CA ALA A 26 4.81 1.95 5.31
C ALA A 26 3.46 2.69 5.34
N CYS A 27 2.45 2.14 5.99
CA CYS A 27 1.18 2.83 6.26
C CYS A 27 1.20 3.68 7.55
N GLU A 28 2.26 3.62 8.35
CA GLU A 28 2.45 4.48 9.50
C GLU A 28 2.65 5.93 9.06
N ARG A 29 2.15 6.86 9.87
CA ARG A 29 2.29 8.28 9.59
C ARG A 29 3.75 8.69 9.65
N PHE A 30 4.22 9.41 8.62
CA PHE A 30 5.59 9.90 8.50
C PHE A 30 6.66 8.82 8.27
N TYR A 31 6.27 7.55 8.09
CA TYR A 31 7.23 6.52 7.70
C TYR A 31 7.86 6.88 6.36
N GLN A 32 9.18 6.96 6.38
CA GLN A 32 10.03 7.08 5.23
C GLN A 32 10.98 5.90 5.35
N GLY A 33 10.97 5.01 4.36
CA GLY A 33 11.89 3.87 4.32
C GLY A 33 13.34 4.34 4.19
N ASP A 34 14.16 3.56 3.50
CA ASP A 34 15.58 3.91 3.33
C ASP A 34 15.77 5.37 2.82
N PRO A 35 16.48 6.23 3.58
CA PRO A 35 16.79 7.60 3.19
C PRO A 35 17.46 7.72 1.81
N ALA A 36 18.22 6.70 1.39
CA ALA A 36 18.86 6.67 0.08
C ALA A 36 17.85 6.58 -1.08
N ARG A 37 16.65 6.06 -0.83
CA ARG A 37 15.53 5.98 -1.79
C ARG A 37 14.53 7.12 -1.65
N THR A 38 14.62 7.92 -0.57
CA THR A 38 13.72 9.05 -0.39
C THR A 38 14.03 10.16 -1.38
N ALA A 39 13.17 10.32 -2.40
CA ALA A 39 13.18 11.52 -3.22
C ALA A 39 13.00 12.74 -2.30
N ARG A 40 13.85 13.76 -2.43
CA ARG A 40 13.79 14.97 -1.61
C ARG A 40 12.42 15.65 -1.78
N GLY A 41 11.48 15.43 -0.85
CA GLY A 41 10.21 16.18 -0.81
C GLY A 41 8.98 15.46 -0.24
N HIS A 42 8.91 14.12 -0.25
CA HIS A 42 7.76 13.41 0.34
C HIS A 42 7.93 13.20 1.85
N ARG A 43 6.86 13.43 2.63
CA ARG A 43 6.87 13.33 4.11
C ARG A 43 6.32 12.00 4.64
N GLY A 44 6.27 10.94 3.83
CA GLY A 44 5.71 9.65 4.26
C GLY A 44 4.20 9.71 4.60
N LEU A 45 3.43 10.47 3.83
CA LEU A 45 1.99 10.66 4.08
C LEU A 45 1.08 9.91 3.10
N GLY A 46 1.56 9.55 1.91
CA GLY A 46 0.71 8.99 0.84
C GLY A 46 0.01 7.69 1.26
N LEU A 47 0.78 6.67 1.63
CA LEU A 47 0.24 5.38 2.05
C LEU A 47 -0.59 5.48 3.33
N HIS A 48 -0.18 6.33 4.28
CA HIS A 48 -0.96 6.59 5.48
C HIS A 48 -2.35 7.17 5.17
N VAL A 49 -2.43 8.15 4.26
CA VAL A 49 -3.70 8.73 3.82
C VAL A 49 -4.54 7.68 3.09
N ALA A 50 -3.95 6.86 2.24
CA ALA A 50 -4.64 5.77 1.55
C ALA A 50 -5.22 4.74 2.53
N ALA A 51 -4.45 4.34 3.54
CA ALA A 51 -4.90 3.42 4.60
C ALA A 51 -6.06 4.00 5.41
N GLN A 52 -5.97 5.28 5.81
CA GLN A 52 -7.07 5.95 6.49
C GLN A 52 -8.32 6.05 5.61
N ALA A 53 -8.15 6.38 4.33
CA ALA A 53 -9.26 6.45 3.39
C ALA A 53 -9.94 5.08 3.24
N ALA A 54 -9.18 4.00 3.06
CA ALA A 54 -9.71 2.64 3.00
C ALA A 54 -10.49 2.27 4.26
N ALA A 55 -9.89 2.46 5.44
CA ALA A 55 -10.49 2.12 6.72
C ALA A 55 -11.81 2.88 6.97
N ARG A 56 -11.89 4.16 6.59
CA ARG A 56 -13.13 4.96 6.69
C ARG A 56 -14.28 4.41 5.85
N HIS A 57 -13.99 3.66 4.79
CA HIS A 57 -14.97 3.01 3.93
C HIS A 57 -15.18 1.52 4.28
N GLY A 58 -14.72 1.08 5.46
CA GLY A 58 -14.80 -0.34 5.87
C GLY A 58 -13.85 -1.25 5.09
N GLY A 59 -12.86 -0.67 4.42
CA GLY A 59 -11.88 -1.35 3.58
C GLY A 59 -10.54 -1.58 4.26
N SER A 60 -9.58 -2.06 3.46
CA SER A 60 -8.20 -2.31 3.89
C SER A 60 -7.18 -1.98 2.81
N VAL A 61 -5.91 -1.86 3.22
CA VAL A 61 -4.75 -1.73 2.32
C VAL A 61 -3.79 -2.87 2.62
N GLU A 62 -3.26 -3.49 1.57
CA GLU A 62 -2.23 -4.52 1.62
C GLU A 62 -1.04 -4.08 0.76
N LEU A 63 0.17 -4.33 1.26
CA LEU A 63 1.43 -4.11 0.56
C LEU A 63 2.08 -5.47 0.31
N ALA A 64 2.54 -5.68 -0.91
CA ALA A 64 3.27 -6.88 -1.30
C ALA A 64 4.40 -6.52 -2.27
N ASN A 65 5.43 -7.35 -2.31
CA ASN A 65 6.38 -7.36 -3.42
C ASN A 65 5.89 -8.32 -4.49
N ARG A 66 6.18 -8.00 -5.76
CA ARG A 66 5.94 -8.90 -6.88
C ARG A 66 7.03 -9.96 -6.96
N ASP A 67 6.82 -10.97 -7.79
CA ASP A 67 7.78 -12.04 -8.02
C ASP A 67 9.16 -11.50 -8.40
N ALA A 68 10.22 -12.22 -7.98
CA ALA A 68 11.61 -11.80 -8.14
C ALA A 68 12.02 -11.56 -9.61
N ALA A 69 11.33 -12.18 -10.57
CA ALA A 69 11.57 -11.99 -11.99
C ALA A 69 11.06 -10.62 -12.51
N ASP A 70 9.97 -10.12 -11.94
CA ASP A 70 9.34 -8.85 -12.34
C ASP A 70 9.87 -7.66 -11.53
N GLY A 71 10.29 -7.92 -10.29
CA GLY A 71 10.58 -6.86 -9.32
C GLY A 71 9.34 -6.01 -9.01
N GLY A 72 9.51 -5.05 -8.11
CA GLY A 72 8.49 -4.03 -7.84
C GLY A 72 7.59 -4.30 -6.65
N ALA A 73 6.82 -3.26 -6.33
CA ALA A 73 5.82 -3.25 -5.29
C ALA A 73 4.42 -3.38 -5.89
N CYS A 74 3.49 -3.94 -5.13
CA CYS A 74 2.07 -3.93 -5.39
C CYS A 74 1.34 -3.46 -4.13
N VAL A 75 0.47 -2.45 -4.27
CA VAL A 75 -0.41 -1.96 -3.20
C VAL A 75 -1.85 -2.25 -3.61
N THR A 76 -2.58 -2.98 -2.78
CA THR A 76 -3.97 -3.35 -3.04
C THR A 76 -4.89 -2.71 -2.00
N LEU A 77 -5.85 -1.91 -2.46
CA LEU A 77 -6.97 -1.42 -1.66
C LEU A 77 -8.18 -2.33 -1.85
N ARG A 78 -8.89 -2.64 -0.76
CA ARG A 78 -10.13 -3.43 -0.78
C ARG A 78 -11.27 -2.66 -0.14
N PHE A 79 -12.45 -2.73 -0.74
CA PHE A 79 -13.66 -2.06 -0.26
C PHE A 79 -14.87 -3.00 -0.33
N PRO A 80 -15.76 -3.00 0.68
CA PRO A 80 -17.07 -3.64 0.56
C PRO A 80 -17.91 -2.98 -0.53
N LEU A 81 -18.59 -3.79 -1.33
CA LEU A 81 -19.68 -3.37 -2.21
C LEU A 81 -20.99 -3.56 -1.46
N GLY A 82 -21.79 -2.49 -1.40
CA GLY A 82 -23.10 -2.47 -0.75
C GLY A 82 -24.14 -3.37 -1.42
#